data_AF-A0A395LLP6-F1
#
_entry.id   AF-A0A395LLP6-F1
#
_cell.length_a   1.000
_cell.length_b   1.000
_cell.length_c   1.000
_cell.angle_alpha   90.00
_cell.angle_beta   90.00
_cell.angle_gamma   90.00
#
_symmetry.space_group_name_H-M   'P 1'
#
loop_
_entity.id
_entity.type
_entity.pdbx_description
1 polymer ?
#
loop_
_entity_poly.entity_id
_entity_poly.type
_entity_poly.pdbx_seq_one_letter_code
_entity_poly.pdbx_strand_id
1 'polypeptide(L)'
;MSAGHSENPLAKKLNLRDGQRVWFEDMPESVQDEIGEYALDLIFVADPDEGADALHIFVRDLTGLEDRLATFRRTMAKDGHVWVSWPEKASETTRPIDEGDVRAAGLVAGLVDTKTCAVDETWAGLKFVIPKDHR
;
A
#
# COMPACT_ATOMS: atom_id res chain seq x y z
N MET A 1 -6.84 -29.80 -0.61
CA MET A 1 -7.99 -28.94 -0.94
C MET A 1 -7.42 -27.74 -1.67
N SER A 2 -7.65 -27.65 -2.98
CA SER A 2 -6.94 -26.73 -3.86
C SER A 2 -7.66 -25.38 -3.87
N ALA A 3 -7.19 -24.44 -3.04
CA ALA A 3 -7.61 -23.04 -3.12
C ALA A 3 -6.93 -22.40 -4.34
N GLY A 4 -7.72 -21.67 -5.12
CA GLY A 4 -7.40 -21.28 -6.49
C GLY A 4 -6.10 -20.48 -6.60
N HIS A 5 -5.22 -20.94 -7.48
CA HIS A 5 -4.15 -20.12 -8.02
C HIS A 5 -4.79 -18.97 -8.80
N SER A 6 -4.93 -17.82 -8.13
CA SER A 6 -5.22 -16.57 -8.80
C SER A 6 -4.17 -16.38 -9.90
N GLU A 7 -4.58 -16.23 -11.15
CA GLU A 7 -3.68 -16.11 -12.31
C GLU A 7 -2.75 -14.88 -12.23
N ASN A 8 -2.92 -14.04 -11.19
CA ASN A 8 -2.04 -12.95 -10.82
C ASN A 8 -1.91 -12.85 -9.27
N PRO A 9 -0.86 -13.43 -8.66
CA PRO A 9 -0.63 -13.39 -7.21
C PRO A 9 -0.66 -11.96 -6.65
N LEU A 10 -1.25 -11.76 -5.48
CA LEU A 10 -1.35 -10.43 -4.87
C LEU A 10 0.00 -9.73 -4.73
N ALA A 11 1.05 -10.47 -4.36
CA ALA A 11 2.41 -9.95 -4.31
C ALA A 11 2.87 -9.30 -5.64
N LYS A 12 2.54 -9.91 -6.80
CA LYS A 12 2.81 -9.32 -8.12
C LYS A 12 1.95 -8.08 -8.39
N LYS A 13 0.67 -8.10 -7.99
CA LYS A 13 -0.22 -6.94 -8.14
C LYS A 13 0.34 -5.71 -7.41
N LEU A 14 0.85 -5.93 -6.20
CA LEU A 14 1.46 -4.95 -5.31
C LEU A 14 2.90 -4.54 -5.70
N ASN A 15 3.44 -5.10 -6.79
CA ASN A 15 4.82 -4.87 -7.25
C ASN A 15 5.89 -5.21 -6.20
N LEU A 16 5.65 -6.26 -5.40
CA LEU A 16 6.65 -6.81 -4.49
C LEU A 16 7.62 -7.73 -5.25
N ARG A 17 8.89 -7.76 -4.83
CA ARG A 17 9.97 -8.59 -5.39
C ARG A 17 10.95 -9.00 -4.29
N ASP A 18 11.73 -10.04 -4.54
CA ASP A 18 12.78 -10.51 -3.63
C ASP A 18 13.82 -9.42 -3.33
N GLY A 19 14.32 -9.44 -2.09
CA GLY A 19 15.33 -8.52 -1.57
C GLY A 19 14.83 -7.10 -1.30
N GLN A 20 13.52 -6.85 -1.39
CA GLN A 20 12.95 -5.53 -1.07
C GLN A 20 12.84 -5.30 0.42
N ARG A 21 13.16 -4.08 0.85
CA ARG A 21 12.83 -3.57 2.17
C ARG A 21 11.35 -3.20 2.20
N VAL A 22 10.57 -3.87 3.05
CA VAL A 22 9.13 -3.67 3.14
C VAL A 22 8.71 -3.20 4.53
N TRP A 23 7.69 -2.36 4.57
CA TRP A 23 7.05 -1.95 5.81
C TRP A 23 5.53 -1.92 5.62
N PHE A 24 4.80 -2.59 6.49
CA PHE A 24 3.35 -2.70 6.42
C PHE A 24 2.70 -2.17 7.71
N GLU A 25 1.64 -1.39 7.56
CA GLU A 25 0.87 -0.83 8.68
C GLU A 25 -0.58 -1.26 8.59
N ASP A 26 -1.11 -1.77 9.71
CA ASP A 26 -2.49 -2.24 9.85
C ASP A 26 -2.93 -3.27 8.79
N MET A 27 -1.95 -3.99 8.19
CA MET A 27 -2.22 -5.02 7.19
C MET A 27 -3.01 -6.18 7.80
N PRO A 28 -4.16 -6.57 7.19
CA PRO A 28 -4.90 -7.74 7.62
C PRO A 28 -4.06 -9.02 7.49
N GLU A 29 -4.18 -9.92 8.47
CA GLU A 29 -3.48 -11.21 8.49
C GLU A 29 -3.75 -12.03 7.21
N SER A 30 -4.98 -12.02 6.71
CA SER A 30 -5.35 -12.69 5.46
C SER A 30 -4.58 -12.18 4.24
N VAL A 31 -4.30 -10.88 4.18
CA VAL A 31 -3.53 -10.27 3.09
C VAL A 31 -2.04 -10.61 3.25
N GLN A 32 -1.55 -10.58 4.49
CA GLN A 32 -0.16 -10.94 4.79
C GLN A 32 0.12 -12.40 4.44
N ASP A 33 -0.80 -13.31 4.76
CA ASP A 33 -0.72 -14.72 4.42
C ASP A 33 -0.70 -14.94 2.90
N GLU A 34 -1.60 -14.28 2.15
CA GLU A 34 -1.63 -14.39 0.68
C GLU A 34 -0.32 -13.88 0.03
N ILE A 35 0.27 -12.81 0.56
CA ILE A 35 1.60 -12.34 0.12
C ILE A 35 2.67 -13.40 0.46
N GLY A 36 2.58 -13.99 1.65
CA GLY A 36 3.50 -15.04 2.14
C GLY A 36 3.45 -16.34 1.34
N GLU A 37 2.29 -16.72 0.80
CA GLU A 37 2.14 -17.89 -0.08
C GLU A 37 2.98 -17.79 -1.37
N TYR A 38 3.28 -16.56 -1.81
CA TYR A 38 4.15 -16.32 -2.96
C TYR A 38 5.65 -16.50 -2.62
N ALA A 39 5.99 -16.68 -1.34
CA ALA A 39 7.33 -17.00 -0.83
C ALA A 39 8.45 -16.04 -1.28
N LEU A 40 8.16 -14.74 -1.32
CA LEU A 40 9.17 -13.71 -1.57
C LEU A 40 10.13 -13.57 -0.39
N ASP A 41 11.40 -13.33 -0.69
CA ASP A 41 12.40 -12.95 0.30
C ASP A 41 12.31 -11.45 0.61
N LEU A 42 11.32 -11.07 1.43
CA LEU A 42 11.08 -9.68 1.83
C LEU A 42 11.84 -9.35 3.13
N ILE A 43 12.48 -8.19 3.14
CA ILE A 43 13.22 -7.67 4.28
C ILE A 43 12.29 -6.72 5.04
N PHE A 44 11.63 -7.21 6.09
CA PHE A 44 10.78 -6.37 6.93
C PHE A 44 11.64 -5.42 7.76
N VAL A 45 11.45 -4.13 7.56
CA VAL A 45 12.07 -3.08 8.38
C VAL A 45 11.16 -2.73 9.56
N ALA A 46 11.74 -2.30 10.67
CA ALA A 46 10.97 -1.96 11.86
C ALA A 46 10.31 -0.58 11.70
N ASP A 47 10.97 0.32 10.99
CA ASP A 47 10.52 1.69 10.76
C ASP A 47 10.54 2.03 9.26
N PRO A 48 9.50 2.70 8.72
CA PRO A 48 9.51 3.16 7.33
C PRO A 48 10.70 4.08 7.01
N ASP A 49 11.26 4.74 8.03
CA ASP A 49 12.39 5.65 7.91
C ASP A 49 13.73 4.97 7.69
N GLU A 50 13.77 3.64 7.79
CA GLU A 50 14.93 2.86 7.38
C GLU A 50 15.03 2.70 5.84
N GLY A 51 14.33 3.52 5.05
CA GLY A 51 14.41 3.52 3.60
C GLY A 51 13.71 2.30 2.98
N ALA A 52 12.44 2.09 3.32
CA ALA A 52 11.64 1.03 2.71
C ALA A 52 11.47 1.25 1.19
N ASP A 53 11.59 0.16 0.42
CA ASP A 53 11.33 0.14 -1.03
C ASP A 53 9.83 0.04 -1.33
N ALA A 54 9.09 -0.66 -0.49
CA ALA A 54 7.66 -0.85 -0.62
C ALA A 54 6.97 -0.67 0.73
N LEU A 55 6.10 0.33 0.82
CA LEU A 55 5.24 0.56 1.95
C LEU A 55 3.81 0.13 1.61
N HIS A 56 3.07 -0.41 2.57
CA HIS A 56 1.65 -0.70 2.41
C HIS A 56 0.91 -0.38 3.71
N ILE A 57 0.04 0.62 3.65
CA ILE A 57 -0.78 1.03 4.80
C ILE A 57 -2.24 0.72 4.54
N PHE A 58 -2.95 0.33 5.59
CA PHE A 58 -4.40 0.09 5.57
C PHE A 58 -5.09 1.10 6.45
N VAL A 59 -5.95 1.92 5.85
CA VAL A 59 -6.63 3.01 6.52
C VAL A 59 -8.14 2.82 6.49
N ARG A 60 -8.79 3.16 7.60
CA ARG A 60 -10.27 3.13 7.73
C ARG A 60 -10.89 4.52 7.72
N ASP A 61 -10.07 5.55 7.89
CA ASP A 61 -10.42 6.95 7.78
C ASP A 61 -9.23 7.74 7.19
N LEU A 62 -9.47 8.99 6.83
CA LEU A 62 -8.46 9.87 6.22
C LEU A 62 -7.61 10.61 7.26
N THR A 63 -7.85 10.41 8.55
CA THR A 63 -7.23 11.20 9.61
C THR A 63 -5.74 10.93 9.64
N GLY A 64 -4.95 11.98 9.38
CA GLY A 64 -3.49 11.88 9.34
C GLY A 64 -2.93 11.14 8.13
N LEU A 65 -3.75 10.77 7.13
CA LEU A 65 -3.26 10.11 5.91
C LEU A 65 -2.27 11.02 5.16
N GLU A 66 -2.59 12.32 5.06
CA GLU A 66 -1.73 13.32 4.42
C GLU A 66 -0.36 13.43 5.10
N ASP A 67 -0.35 13.52 6.44
CA ASP A 67 0.88 13.62 7.23
C ASP A 67 1.73 12.34 7.15
N ARG A 68 1.10 11.17 7.15
CA ARG A 68 1.77 9.88 6.95
C ARG A 68 2.40 9.80 5.57
N LEU A 69 1.64 10.09 4.51
CA LEU A 69 2.14 10.08 3.14
C LEU A 69 3.27 11.09 2.93
N ALA A 70 3.17 12.28 3.53
CA ALA A 70 4.23 13.28 3.50
C ALA A 70 5.49 12.79 4.21
N THR A 71 5.35 12.01 5.28
CA THR A 71 6.47 11.39 6.00
C THR A 71 7.12 10.30 5.16
N PHE A 72 6.33 9.37 4.63
CA PHE A 72 6.84 8.31 3.74
C PHE A 72 7.57 8.89 2.54
N ARG A 73 7.06 9.97 1.93
CA ARG A 73 7.77 10.67 0.84
C ARG A 73 9.18 11.09 1.22
N ARG A 74 9.42 11.51 2.46
CA ARG A 74 10.74 11.97 2.92
C ARG A 74 11.68 10.83 3.24
N THR A 75 11.14 9.66 3.58
CA THR A 75 11.90 8.63 4.28
C THR A 75 11.99 7.30 3.52
N MET A 76 11.04 7.02 2.62
CA MET A 76 11.11 5.88 1.70
C MET A 76 12.25 6.01 0.69
N ALA A 77 12.62 4.88 0.06
CA ALA A 77 13.57 4.88 -1.04
C ALA A 77 13.09 5.78 -2.20
N LYS A 78 14.03 6.45 -2.89
CA LYS A 78 13.72 7.37 -4.01
C LYS A 78 12.91 6.74 -5.14
N ASP A 79 13.17 5.45 -5.42
CA ASP A 79 12.45 4.64 -6.39
C ASP A 79 11.42 3.71 -5.75
N GLY A 80 11.13 3.93 -4.47
CA GLY A 80 10.13 3.19 -3.71
C GLY A 80 8.71 3.59 -4.06
N HIS A 81 7.77 2.86 -3.47
CA HIS A 81 6.34 3.12 -3.62
C HIS A 81 5.60 2.88 -2.31
N VAL A 82 4.46 3.55 -2.17
CA VAL A 82 3.50 3.32 -1.08
C VAL A 82 2.16 2.90 -1.66
N TRP A 83 1.62 1.79 -1.16
CA TRP A 83 0.24 1.41 -1.36
C TRP A 83 -0.59 1.90 -0.19
N VAL A 84 -1.70 2.57 -0.49
CA VAL A 84 -2.73 2.92 0.49
C VAL A 84 -3.94 2.07 0.19
N SER A 85 -4.41 1.33 1.18
CA SER A 85 -5.58 0.49 1.08
C SER A 85 -6.69 0.94 2.01
N TRP A 86 -7.92 0.91 1.51
CA TRP A 86 -9.12 1.32 2.26
C TRP A 86 -10.28 0.38 1.96
N PRO A 87 -11.23 0.22 2.89
CA PRO A 87 -12.40 -0.59 2.63
C PRO A 87 -13.34 0.15 1.66
N GLU A 88 -13.64 -0.42 0.50
CA GLU A 88 -14.59 0.20 -0.46
C GLU A 88 -16.03 0.20 0.08
N LYS A 89 -16.33 -0.74 0.98
CA LYS A 89 -17.64 -0.82 1.63
C LYS A 89 -17.65 0.07 2.87
N ALA A 90 -18.63 0.98 2.92
CA ALA A 90 -18.91 1.75 4.11
C ALA A 90 -19.16 0.79 5.29
N SER A 91 -18.46 1.01 6.39
CA SER A 91 -18.89 0.45 7.67
C SER A 91 -20.16 1.19 8.12
N GLU A 92 -21.06 0.53 8.85
CA GLU A 92 -22.36 1.10 9.27
C GLU A 92 -22.26 2.43 10.04
N THR A 93 -21.06 2.79 10.51
CA THR A 93 -20.78 3.94 11.37
C THR A 93 -19.93 5.04 10.71
N THR A 94 -19.45 4.89 9.47
CA THR A 94 -18.52 5.86 8.86
C THR A 94 -18.76 6.04 7.36
N ARG A 95 -18.55 7.26 6.84
CA ARG A 95 -18.58 7.54 5.40
C ARG A 95 -17.55 6.62 4.69
N PRO A 96 -17.91 5.97 3.58
CA PRO A 96 -16.95 5.21 2.79
C PRO A 96 -15.86 6.14 2.25
N ILE A 97 -14.62 5.69 2.35
CA ILE A 97 -13.49 6.33 1.65
C ILE A 97 -13.58 5.93 0.18
N ASP A 98 -13.40 6.90 -0.72
CA ASP A 98 -13.29 6.63 -2.15
C ASP A 98 -11.86 6.88 -2.68
N GLU A 99 -11.60 6.42 -3.90
CA GLU A 99 -10.30 6.60 -4.55
C GLU A 99 -9.91 8.08 -4.68
N GLY A 100 -10.89 8.98 -4.86
CA GLY A 100 -10.67 10.41 -4.99
C GLY A 100 -10.14 11.04 -3.72
N ASP A 101 -10.71 10.65 -2.57
CA ASP A 101 -10.24 11.08 -1.25
C ASP A 101 -8.76 10.68 -1.02
N VAL A 102 -8.41 9.42 -1.32
CA VAL A 102 -7.04 8.90 -1.15
C VAL A 102 -6.07 9.54 -2.14
N ARG A 103 -6.50 9.72 -3.40
CA ARG A 103 -5.73 10.40 -4.45
C ARG A 103 -5.42 11.84 -4.06
N ALA A 104 -6.42 12.57 -3.52
CA ALA A 104 -6.23 13.94 -3.06
C ALA A 104 -5.16 14.02 -1.95
N ALA A 105 -5.22 13.12 -0.96
CA ALA A 105 -4.24 13.08 0.11
C ALA A 105 -2.81 12.81 -0.41
N GLY A 106 -2.65 11.89 -1.35
CA GLY A 106 -1.36 11.62 -1.99
C GLY A 106 -0.81 12.82 -2.78
N LEU A 107 -1.68 13.53 -3.50
CA LEU A 107 -1.30 14.75 -4.22
C LEU A 107 -0.84 15.86 -3.27
N VAL A 108 -1.53 16.07 -2.15
CA VAL A 108 -1.13 17.03 -1.11
C VAL A 108 0.24 16.67 -0.53
N ALA A 109 0.52 15.39 -0.31
CA ALA A 109 1.83 14.92 0.11
C ALA A 109 2.93 15.10 -0.96
N GLY A 110 2.58 15.41 -2.21
CA GLY A 110 3.50 15.54 -3.34
C GLY A 110 3.88 14.19 -3.96
N LEU A 111 3.03 13.19 -3.81
CA LEU A 111 3.12 11.90 -4.49
C LEU A 111 2.17 11.87 -5.69
N VAL A 112 2.44 10.97 -6.63
CA VAL A 112 1.56 10.73 -7.79
C VAL A 112 1.07 9.30 -7.80
N ASP A 113 -0.22 9.11 -8.07
CA ASP A 113 -0.79 7.79 -8.26
C ASP A 113 -0.35 7.18 -9.59
N THR A 114 -0.21 5.85 -9.62
CA THR A 114 0.29 5.13 -10.80
C THR A 114 -0.54 3.91 -11.15
N LYS A 115 -1.15 3.27 -10.14
CA LYS A 115 -1.87 2.02 -10.32
C LYS A 115 -2.91 1.86 -9.23
N THR A 116 -4.08 1.38 -9.60
CA THR A 116 -5.12 0.90 -8.69
C THR A 116 -5.17 -0.62 -8.74
N CYS A 117 -5.55 -1.27 -7.63
CA CYS A 117 -5.94 -2.67 -7.62
C CYS A 117 -6.87 -3.01 -6.46
N ALA A 118 -7.73 -4.02 -6.65
CA ALA A 118 -8.36 -4.69 -5.52
C ALA A 118 -7.33 -5.59 -4.83
N VAL A 119 -7.10 -5.36 -3.53
CA VAL A 119 -6.24 -6.20 -2.69
C VAL A 119 -6.95 -7.52 -2.42
N ASP A 120 -8.21 -7.44 -1.99
CA ASP A 120 -9.12 -8.57 -1.81
C ASP A 120 -10.59 -8.12 -2.06
N GLU A 121 -11.57 -8.86 -1.54
CA GLU A 121 -13.01 -8.53 -1.65
C GLU A 121 -13.49 -7.34 -0.80
N THR A 122 -12.62 -6.83 0.08
CA THR A 122 -12.91 -5.77 1.06
C THR A 122 -12.12 -4.50 0.77
N TRP A 123 -10.84 -4.64 0.44
CA TRP A 123 -9.87 -3.56 0.37
C TRP A 123 -9.52 -3.20 -1.07
N ALA A 124 -9.77 -1.94 -1.43
CA ALA A 124 -9.12 -1.33 -2.59
C ALA A 124 -7.69 -0.91 -2.24
N GLY A 125 -6.88 -0.68 -3.25
CA GLY A 125 -5.51 -0.21 -3.14
C GLY A 125 -5.17 0.79 -4.22
N LEU A 126 -4.48 1.87 -3.83
CA LEU A 126 -3.91 2.87 -4.72
C LEU A 126 -2.41 2.98 -4.48
N LYS A 127 -1.65 2.85 -5.56
CA LYS A 127 -0.19 2.95 -5.55
C LYS A 127 0.26 4.36 -5.85
N PHE A 128 1.07 4.91 -4.94
CA PHE A 128 1.75 6.17 -5.07
C PHE A 128 3.25 6.00 -5.21
N VAL A 129 3.87 6.91 -5.96
CA VAL A 129 5.34 7.01 -6.12
C VAL A 129 5.78 8.46 -6.03
N ILE A 130 7.07 8.67 -5.81
CA ILE A 130 7.68 9.99 -5.95
C ILE A 130 7.69 10.35 -7.45
N PRO A 131 7.19 11.55 -7.85
CA PRO A 131 7.21 11.99 -9.23
C PRO A 131 8.64 12.03 -9.76
N LYS A 132 8.85 11.68 -11.04
CA LYS A 132 10.20 11.57 -11.64
C LYS A 132 11.02 12.86 -11.51
N ASP A 133 10.39 14.02 -11.63
CA ASP A 133 11.03 15.33 -11.47
C ASP A 133 11.50 15.64 -10.04
N HIS A 134 11.11 14.81 -9.05
CA HIS A 134 11.37 15.02 -7.63
C HIS A 134 12.15 13.87 -6.96
N ARG A 135 12.76 12.97 -7.73
CA ARG A 135 13.58 11.84 -7.25
C ARG A 135 15.05 12.23 -7.08
#